data_AF-A3UCI3-F1
#
_entry.id   AF-A3UCI3-F1
#
_cell.length_a   1.000
_cell.length_b   1.000
_cell.length_c   1.000
_cell.angle_alpha   90.00
_cell.angle_beta   90.00
_cell.angle_gamma   90.00
#
_symmetry.space_group_name_H-M   'P 1'
#
loop_
_entity.id
_entity.type
_entity.pdbx_description
1 polymer ?
#
loop_
_entity_poly.entity_id
_entity_poly.type
_entity_poly.pdbx_seq_one_letter_code
_entity_poly.pdbx_strand_id
1 'polypeptide(L)'
;MRSFYIFIKCELGRTYDVASAIVDTVSETRQVHSVSGEFDLLAQFAVEDDADIGRFVNKSVQTISGVKDTQTLICFNAFTPDRGQGLD
;
A
#
# COMPACT_ATOMS: atom_id res chain seq x y z
N MET A 1 11.87 -8.74 -4.34
CA MET A 1 10.57 -8.06 -4.18
C MET A 1 10.51 -7.38 -2.82
N ARG A 2 10.10 -6.10 -2.79
CA ARG A 2 9.89 -5.33 -1.56
C ARG A 2 8.41 -5.25 -1.23
N SER A 3 8.07 -5.61 0.00
CA SER A 3 6.72 -5.46 0.53
C SER A 3 6.61 -4.18 1.33
N PHE A 4 5.45 -3.55 1.27
CA PHE A 4 5.10 -2.41 2.10
C PHE A 4 3.59 -2.39 2.31
N TYR A 5 3.15 -1.58 3.26
CA TYR A 5 1.74 -1.37 3.53
C TYR A 5 1.35 0.08 3.28
N ILE A 6 0.06 0.30 3.02
CA ILE A 6 -0.52 1.63 2.97
C ILE A 6 -1.78 1.60 3.83
N PHE A 7 -1.86 2.51 4.80
CA PHE A 7 -3.13 2.92 5.36
C PHE A 7 -3.80 3.90 4.40
N ILE A 8 -5.03 3.61 3.99
CA ILE A 8 -5.77 4.40 3.00
C ILE A 8 -7.04 4.93 3.66
N LYS A 9 -7.17 6.26 3.63
CA LYS A 9 -8.37 6.95 4.07
C LYS A 9 -9.24 7.18 2.86
N CYS A 10 -10.52 6.88 2.99
CA CYS A 10 -11.49 7.02 1.92
C CYS A 10 -12.41 8.21 2.19
N GLU A 11 -13.05 8.68 1.14
CA GLU A 11 -14.24 9.51 1.26
C GLU A 11 -15.38 8.72 1.93
N LEU A 12 -16.27 9.41 2.65
CA LEU A 12 -17.36 8.78 3.39
C LEU A 12 -18.24 7.92 2.47
N GLY A 13 -18.48 6.67 2.87
CA GLY A 13 -19.28 5.73 2.10
C GLY A 13 -18.58 5.13 0.87
N ARG A 14 -17.28 5.38 0.67
CA ARG A 14 -16.52 4.89 -0.50
C ARG A 14 -15.55 3.75 -0.20
N THR A 15 -15.40 3.33 1.06
CA THR A 15 -14.39 2.36 1.51
C THR A 15 -14.36 1.07 0.69
N TYR A 16 -15.51 0.43 0.48
CA TYR A 16 -15.57 -0.84 -0.26
C TYR A 16 -15.37 -0.66 -1.78
N ASP A 17 -15.81 0.47 -2.34
CA ASP A 17 -15.59 0.78 -3.75
C ASP A 17 -14.10 1.00 -4.02
N VAL A 18 -13.41 1.71 -3.13
CA VAL A 18 -11.95 1.89 -3.18
C VAL A 18 -11.25 0.53 -3.02
N ALA A 19 -11.68 -0.31 -2.08
CA ALA A 19 -11.08 -1.63 -1.88
C ALA A 19 -11.22 -2.53 -3.13
N SER A 20 -12.41 -2.55 -3.75
CA SER A 20 -12.63 -3.28 -5.01
C SER A 20 -11.72 -2.75 -6.11
N ALA A 21 -11.66 -1.43 -6.29
CA ALA A 21 -10.83 -0.82 -7.31
C ALA A 21 -9.34 -1.14 -7.13
N ILE A 22 -8.83 -1.15 -5.89
CA ILE A 22 -7.44 -1.56 -5.60
C ILE A 22 -7.20 -3.00 -6.09
N VAL A 23 -8.08 -3.94 -5.70
CA VAL A 23 -7.93 -5.36 -6.08
C VAL A 23 -8.05 -5.55 -7.59
N ASP A 24 -8.96 -4.83 -8.25
CA ASP A 24 -9.25 -5.00 -9.67
C ASP A 24 -8.21 -4.35 -10.59
N THR A 25 -7.53 -3.27 -10.12
CA THR A 25 -6.70 -2.43 -11.01
C THR A 25 -5.23 -2.35 -10.62
N VAL A 26 -4.85 -2.71 -9.39
CA VAL A 26 -3.46 -2.63 -8.91
C VAL A 26 -2.89 -4.02 -8.75
N SER A 27 -2.12 -4.47 -9.75
CA SER A 27 -1.55 -5.82 -9.82
C SER A 27 -0.61 -6.20 -8.67
N GLU A 28 0.00 -5.20 -8.05
CA GLU A 28 0.97 -5.35 -6.97
C GLU A 28 0.28 -5.57 -5.61
N THR A 29 -1.06 -5.52 -5.56
CA THR A 29 -1.86 -5.78 -4.38
C THR A 29 -1.71 -7.23 -3.91
N ARG A 30 -1.41 -7.41 -2.62
CA ARG A 30 -1.34 -8.72 -1.97
C ARG A 30 -2.55 -8.99 -1.11
N GLN A 31 -2.94 -8.02 -0.29
CA GLN A 31 -4.08 -8.11 0.61
C GLN A 31 -4.67 -6.73 0.84
N VAL A 32 -5.98 -6.66 1.06
CA VAL A 32 -6.69 -5.44 1.45
C VAL A 32 -7.65 -5.80 2.57
N HIS A 33 -7.60 -5.07 3.67
CA HIS A 33 -8.47 -5.25 4.82
C HIS A 33 -9.20 -3.95 5.13
N SER A 34 -10.50 -4.03 5.42
CA SER A 34 -11.19 -2.92 6.08
C SER A 34 -10.81 -2.91 7.55
N VAL A 35 -10.43 -1.73 8.05
CA VAL A 35 -10.01 -1.53 9.43
C VAL A 35 -10.82 -0.40 10.05
N SER A 36 -11.04 -0.46 11.36
CA SER A 36 -11.55 0.66 12.14
C SER A 36 -10.40 1.56 12.59
N GLY A 37 -10.67 2.86 12.75
CA GLY A 37 -9.69 3.83 13.26
C GLY A 37 -9.63 5.10 12.42
N GLU A 38 -8.44 5.69 12.34
CA GLU A 38 -8.20 6.93 11.60
C GLU A 38 -8.27 6.74 10.06
N PHE A 39 -7.95 5.54 9.60
CA PHE A 39 -7.98 5.10 8.21
C PHE A 39 -8.99 3.98 8.02
N ASP A 40 -9.42 3.77 6.79
CA ASP A 40 -10.52 2.85 6.46
C ASP A 40 -10.02 1.51 5.91
N LEU A 41 -8.86 1.51 5.23
CA LEU A 41 -8.24 0.32 4.67
C LEU A 41 -6.77 0.21 5.09
N LEU A 42 -6.33 -1.04 5.28
CA LEU A 42 -4.92 -1.42 5.31
C LEU A 42 -4.64 -2.35 4.13
N ALA A 43 -3.83 -1.90 3.19
CA ALA A 43 -3.48 -2.64 1.98
C ALA A 43 -1.99 -2.99 1.95
N GLN A 44 -1.67 -4.24 1.62
CA GLN A 44 -0.31 -4.71 1.39
C GLN A 44 -0.02 -4.73 -0.10
N PHE A 45 1.14 -4.21 -0.48
CA PHE A 45 1.65 -4.26 -1.84
C PHE A 45 3.03 -4.89 -1.88
N ALA A 46 3.39 -5.46 -3.02
CA ALA A 46 4.74 -5.94 -3.27
C ALA A 46 5.20 -5.58 -4.68
N VAL A 47 6.35 -4.90 -4.75
CA VAL A 47 6.98 -4.40 -5.98
C VAL A 47 8.35 -5.03 -6.18
N GLU A 48 8.95 -4.81 -7.34
CA GLU A 48 10.35 -5.18 -7.59
C GLU A 48 11.32 -4.36 -6.71
N ASP A 49 12.53 -4.88 -6.49
CA ASP A 49 13.48 -4.31 -5.52
C ASP A 49 14.02 -2.94 -5.92
N ASP A 50 14.00 -2.62 -7.21
CA ASP A 50 14.43 -1.35 -7.81
C ASP A 50 13.26 -0.37 -8.06
N ALA A 51 12.02 -0.77 -7.74
CA ALA A 51 10.85 0.06 -7.96
C ALA A 51 10.82 1.29 -7.06
N ASP A 52 10.40 2.43 -7.63
CA ASP A 52 10.12 3.65 -6.88
C ASP A 52 8.73 3.57 -6.23
N ILE A 53 8.71 3.28 -4.93
CA ILE A 53 7.48 3.17 -4.13
C ILE A 53 6.71 4.49 -4.12
N GLY A 54 7.40 5.63 -4.00
CA GLY A 54 6.74 6.94 -3.97
C GLY A 54 5.98 7.20 -5.27
N ARG A 55 6.61 6.92 -6.41
CA ARG A 55 5.97 7.03 -7.73
C ARG A 55 4.81 6.05 -7.90
N PHE A 56 4.97 4.80 -7.45
CA PHE A 56 3.90 3.81 -7.46
C PHE A 56 2.67 4.29 -6.69
N VAL A 57 2.85 4.74 -5.44
CA VAL A 57 1.74 5.21 -4.60
C VAL A 57 1.02 6.40 -5.26
N ASN A 58 1.77 7.38 -5.78
CA ASN A 58 1.22 8.58 -6.38
C ASN A 58 0.49 8.33 -7.72
N LYS A 59 0.84 7.28 -8.46
CA LYS A 59 0.29 7.01 -9.80
C LYS A 59 -0.74 5.89 -9.84
N SER A 60 -0.64 4.92 -8.92
CA SER A 60 -1.50 3.74 -8.92
C SER A 60 -2.52 3.75 -7.79
N VAL A 61 -2.17 4.24 -6.59
CA VAL A 61 -3.05 4.16 -5.42
C VAL A 61 -3.80 5.46 -5.16
N GLN A 62 -3.10 6.59 -5.12
CA GLN A 62 -3.72 7.90 -4.84
C GLN A 62 -4.64 8.40 -5.96
N THR A 63 -4.53 7.82 -7.15
CA THR A 63 -5.39 8.14 -8.31
C THR A 63 -6.73 7.41 -8.28
N ILE A 64 -6.92 6.45 -7.37
CA ILE A 64 -8.16 5.71 -7.22
C ILE A 64 -9.24 6.65 -6.67
N SER A 65 -10.36 6.73 -7.40
CA SER A 65 -11.49 7.58 -7.02
C SER A 65 -12.03 7.21 -5.63
N GLY A 66 -12.18 8.21 -4.77
CA GLY A 66 -12.60 8.03 -3.38
C GLY A 66 -11.45 7.85 -2.39
N VAL A 67 -10.19 7.75 -2.82
CA VAL A 67 -9.04 7.88 -1.93
C VAL A 67 -8.89 9.34 -1.51
N LYS A 68 -8.84 9.56 -0.20
CA LYS A 68 -8.75 10.88 0.43
C LYS A 68 -7.36 11.16 1.00
N ASP A 69 -6.73 10.15 1.59
CA ASP A 69 -5.39 10.26 2.18
C ASP A 69 -4.70 8.90 2.21
N THR A 70 -3.36 8.89 2.29
CA THR A 70 -2.55 7.67 2.36
C THR A 70 -1.37 7.83 3.29
N GLN A 71 -1.10 6.83 4.12
CA GLN A 71 0.13 6.71 4.90
C GLN A 71 0.87 5.44 4.52
N THR A 72 2.04 5.59 3.90
CA THR A 72 2.88 4.47 3.47
C THR A 72 3.79 3.99 4.61
N LEU A 73 3.77 2.69 4.86
CA LEU A 73 4.59 2.00 5.85
C LEU A 73 5.61 1.11 5.13
N ILE A 74 6.85 1.59 5.03
CA ILE A 74 7.96 0.83 4.45
C ILE A 74 8.36 -0.29 5.41
N CYS A 75 8.42 -1.53 4.90
CA CYS A 75 8.87 -2.66 5.70
C CYS A 75 10.37 -2.86 5.56
N PHE A 76 11.03 -3.03 6.70
CA PHE A 76 12.41 -3.49 6.78
C PHE A 76 12.42 -4.95 7.21
N ASN A 77 13.46 -5.68 6.80
CA ASN A 77 13.60 -7.06 7.20
C ASN A 77 13.95 -7.17 8.69
N ALA A 78 13.24 -8.02 9.42
CA ALA A 78 13.49 -8.26 10.84
C ALA A 78 14.12 -9.65 11.12
N PHE A 79 14.03 -10.61 10.19
CA PHE A 79 14.34 -12.01 10.48
C PHE A 79 15.04 -12.79 9.37
N THR A 80 14.88 -12.41 8.10
CA THR A 80 15.68 -12.98 7.02
C THR A 80 16.96 -12.15 6.86
N PRO A 81 18.11 -12.77 6.54
CA PRO A 81 19.26 -11.99 6.14
C PRO A 81 18.93 -11.34 4.79
N ASP A 82 18.58 -10.06 4.76
CA ASP A 82 18.62 -9.31 3.51
C ASP A 82 20.05 -8.84 3.22
N ARG A 83 20.44 -8.93 1.95
CA ARG A 83 21.61 -8.23 1.47
C ARG A 83 21.18 -6.80 1.18
N GLY A 84 21.29 -5.93 2.19
CA GLY A 84 20.99 -4.51 2.09
C GLY A 84 19.55 -4.23 2.53
N GLN A 85 19.33 -3.55 3.63
CA GLN A 85 19.90 -2.24 3.94
C GLN A 85 20.31 -2.12 5.42
N GLY A 86 21.62 -2.00 5.65
CA GLY A 86 22.15 -1.29 6.80
C GLY A 86 22.82 -2.14 7.88
N LEU A 87 23.95 -2.76 7.57
CA LEU A 87 25.18 -2.73 8.39
C LEU A 87 26.36 -2.88 7.39
N ASP A 88 27.36 -2.03 7.56
CA ASP A 88 28.66 -1.90 6.84
C ASP A 88 29.08 -3.01 5.86
#